data_AF-A0A660W5T4-F1
#
_entry.id   AF-A0A660W5T4-F1
#
_cell.length_a   1.000
_cell.length_b   1.000
_cell.length_c   1.000
_cell.angle_alpha   90.00
_cell.angle_beta   90.00
_cell.angle_gamma   90.00
#
_symmetry.space_group_name_H-M   'P 1'
#
loop_
_entity.id
_entity.type
_entity.pdbx_description
1 polymer ?
#
loop_
_entity_poly.entity_id
_entity_poly.type
_entity_poly.pdbx_seq_one_letter_code
_entity_poly.pdbx_strand_id
1 'polypeptide(L)'
;MSDTQTITDPAQLEEVLAQLRSLMDQQTQCLAREDFDEFTSLGDAVAQHLEQVSKSQAPMTWECLEHVREIHGLHYSLGLTLATKSKETAEHLTKMRSGRNVLKAYSNA
;
A
#
# COMPACT_ATOMS: atom_id res chain seq x y z
N MET A 1 -2.63 -21.82 14.65
CA MET A 1 -1.40 -21.02 14.77
C MET A 1 -0.53 -21.47 13.61
N SER A 2 -0.39 -20.66 12.57
CA SER A 2 0.43 -21.04 11.41
C SER A 2 1.88 -20.76 11.78
N ASP A 3 2.67 -21.81 11.91
CA ASP A 3 4.12 -21.72 12.08
C ASP A 3 4.67 -20.96 10.87
N THR A 4 4.99 -19.68 11.05
CA THR A 4 5.63 -18.89 10.01
C THR A 4 7.05 -19.44 9.88
N GLN A 5 7.28 -20.22 8.82
CA GLN A 5 8.58 -20.81 8.54
C GLN A 5 9.62 -19.70 8.41
N THR A 6 10.62 -19.69 9.29
CA THR A 6 11.71 -18.71 9.27
C THR A 6 12.55 -18.93 8.02
N ILE A 7 12.63 -17.91 7.15
CA ILE A 7 13.47 -17.95 5.95
C ILE A 7 14.94 -17.91 6.38
N THR A 8 15.72 -18.90 5.97
CA THR A 8 17.17 -18.98 6.24
C THR A 8 18.02 -19.07 4.97
N ASP A 9 17.39 -19.37 3.83
CA ASP A 9 18.02 -19.43 2.52
C ASP A 9 17.96 -18.04 1.83
N PRO A 10 19.10 -17.47 1.41
CA PRO A 10 19.14 -16.19 0.69
C PRO A 10 18.34 -16.21 -0.61
N ALA A 11 18.28 -17.33 -1.34
CA ALA A 11 17.52 -17.42 -2.58
C ALA A 11 16.00 -17.33 -2.32
N GLN A 12 15.54 -17.95 -1.24
CA GLN A 12 14.14 -17.86 -0.81
C GLN A 12 13.80 -16.43 -0.32
N LEU A 13 14.72 -15.77 0.38
CA LEU A 13 14.53 -14.37 0.77
C LEU A 13 14.41 -13.45 -0.47
N GLU A 14 15.27 -13.65 -1.47
CA GLU A 14 15.22 -12.91 -2.72
C GLU A 14 13.88 -13.11 -3.44
N GLU A 15 13.39 -14.34 -3.52
CA GLU A 15 12.09 -14.66 -4.12
C GLU A 15 10.93 -13.94 -3.40
N VAL A 16 10.90 -13.98 -2.07
CA VAL A 16 9.86 -13.31 -1.28
C VAL A 16 9.93 -11.79 -1.46
N LEU A 17 11.14 -11.20 -1.53
CA LEU A 17 11.32 -9.79 -1.83
C LEU A 17 10.85 -9.42 -3.24
N ALA A 18 11.14 -10.25 -4.24
CA ALA A 18 10.67 -10.04 -5.61
C ALA A 18 9.12 -10.11 -5.71
N GLN A 19 8.50 -11.05 -5.00
CA GLN A 19 7.05 -11.17 -4.89
C GLN A 19 6.43 -9.96 -4.18
N LEU A 20 7.01 -9.53 -3.06
CA LEU A 20 6.60 -8.33 -2.33
C LEU A 20 6.63 -7.08 -3.22
N ARG A 21 7.73 -6.88 -3.98
CA ARG A 21 7.84 -5.79 -4.95
C ARG A 21 6.70 -5.84 -5.97
N SER A 22 6.44 -7.01 -6.57
CA SER A 22 5.37 -7.21 -7.55
C SER A 22 3.99 -6.87 -6.97
N LEU A 23 3.70 -7.29 -5.74
CA LEU A 23 2.43 -6.96 -5.06
C LEU A 23 2.29 -5.45 -4.82
N MET A 24 3.36 -4.76 -4.44
CA MET A 24 3.34 -3.32 -4.24
C MET A 24 3.20 -2.53 -5.56
N ASP A 25 3.78 -3.03 -6.65
CA ASP A 25 3.53 -2.50 -7.98
C ASP A 25 2.05 -2.64 -8.37
N GLN A 26 1.45 -3.81 -8.12
CA GLN A 26 0.02 -4.04 -8.36
C GLN A 26 -0.85 -3.09 -7.52
N GLN A 27 -0.54 -2.91 -6.23
CA GLN A 27 -1.23 -1.93 -5.39
C GLN A 27 -1.17 -0.52 -5.97
N THR A 28 -0.01 -0.11 -6.49
CA THR A 28 0.17 1.19 -7.13
C THR A 28 -0.74 1.34 -8.35
N GLN A 29 -0.87 0.28 -9.15
CA GLN A 29 -1.76 0.25 -10.31
C GLN A 29 -3.25 0.25 -9.91
N CYS A 30 -3.64 -0.44 -8.85
CA CYS A 30 -5.02 -0.41 -8.32
C CYS A 30 -5.38 1.00 -7.86
N LEU A 31 -4.49 1.66 -7.12
CA LEU A 31 -4.70 3.03 -6.66
C LEU A 31 -4.82 4.02 -7.82
N ALA A 32 -4.01 3.86 -8.88
CA ALA A 32 -4.12 4.67 -10.09
C ALA A 32 -5.44 4.48 -10.84
N ARG A 33 -6.02 3.27 -10.75
CA ARG A 33 -7.33 2.91 -11.35
C ARG A 33 -8.51 3.19 -10.42
N GLU A 34 -8.26 3.68 -9.21
CA GLU A 34 -9.26 3.88 -8.15
C GLU A 34 -10.00 2.58 -7.76
N ASP A 35 -9.35 1.42 -7.95
CA ASP A 35 -9.85 0.12 -7.51
C ASP A 35 -9.43 -0.12 -6.05
N PHE A 36 -10.21 0.44 -5.12
CA PHE A 36 -9.89 0.42 -3.69
C PHE A 36 -10.11 -0.95 -3.03
N ASP A 37 -10.99 -1.78 -3.60
CA ASP A 37 -11.25 -3.12 -3.08
C ASP A 37 -10.06 -4.03 -3.36
N GLU A 38 -9.56 -4.04 -4.60
CA GLU A 38 -8.35 -4.78 -4.98
C GLU A 38 -7.12 -4.22 -4.23
N PHE A 39 -7.00 -2.90 -4.12
CA PHE A 39 -5.93 -2.25 -3.36
C PHE A 39 -5.86 -2.74 -1.91
N THR A 40 -7.01 -2.86 -1.25
CA THR A 40 -7.12 -3.31 0.14
C THR A 40 -6.78 -4.79 0.27
N SER A 41 -7.31 -5.64 -0.63
CA SER A 41 -7.02 -7.07 -0.63
C SER A 41 -5.52 -7.37 -0.84
N LEU A 42 -4.84 -6.60 -1.69
CA LEU A 42 -3.40 -6.72 -1.90
C LEU A 42 -2.60 -6.25 -0.66
N GLY A 43 -3.16 -5.35 0.16
CA GLY A 43 -2.52 -4.85 1.37
C GLY A 43 -2.27 -5.94 2.41
N ASP A 44 -3.22 -6.86 2.57
CA ASP A 44 -3.06 -8.00 3.46
C ASP A 44 -1.93 -8.94 2.98
N ALA A 45 -1.82 -9.16 1.67
CA ALA A 45 -0.75 -9.96 1.09
C ALA A 45 0.62 -9.30 1.28
N VAL A 46 0.72 -7.99 1.05
CA VAL A 46 1.93 -7.20 1.28
C VAL A 46 2.37 -7.27 2.74
N ALA A 47 1.43 -7.14 3.68
CA ALA A 47 1.71 -7.23 5.12
C ALA A 47 2.27 -8.61 5.51
N GLN A 48 1.72 -9.70 4.96
CA GLN A 48 2.22 -11.05 5.20
C GLN A 48 3.65 -11.24 4.68
N HIS A 49 3.97 -10.75 3.48
CA HIS A 49 5.32 -10.87 2.92
C HIS A 49 6.32 -10.00 3.69
N LEU A 50 5.92 -8.79 4.11
CA LEU A 50 6.75 -7.94 4.99
C LEU A 50 7.05 -8.63 6.32
N GLU A 51 6.08 -9.31 6.92
CA GLU A 51 6.27 -10.07 8.15
C GLU A 51 7.30 -11.20 7.94
N GLN A 52 7.20 -11.95 6.84
CA GLN A 52 8.17 -13.00 6.49
C GLN A 52 9.59 -12.45 6.30
N VAL A 53 9.73 -11.35 5.54
CA VAL A 53 11.03 -10.68 5.34
C VAL A 53 11.60 -10.20 6.68
N SER A 54 10.77 -9.61 7.56
CA SER A 54 11.21 -9.08 8.85
C SER A 54 11.71 -10.15 9.82
N LYS A 55 11.17 -11.37 9.70
CA LYS A 55 11.54 -12.53 10.52
C LYS A 55 12.67 -13.36 9.88
N SER A 56 13.08 -13.03 8.66
CA SER A 56 14.14 -13.75 7.96
C SER A 56 15.46 -13.71 8.73
N GLN A 57 16.16 -14.84 8.71
CA GLN A 57 17.54 -14.99 9.16
C GLN A 57 18.49 -15.28 8.01
N ALA A 58 17.99 -15.24 6.76
CA ALA A 58 18.81 -15.44 5.59
C ALA A 58 19.84 -14.31 5.43
N PRO A 59 21.08 -14.63 4.98
CA PRO A 59 22.06 -13.61 4.61
C PRO A 59 21.49 -12.66 3.55
N MET A 60 21.73 -11.37 3.73
CA MET A 60 21.31 -10.37 2.75
C MET A 60 22.28 -10.33 1.57
N THR A 61 21.82 -10.67 0.37
CA THR A 61 22.58 -10.52 -0.88
C THR A 61 22.45 -9.12 -1.45
N TRP A 62 23.22 -8.82 -2.49
CA TRP A 62 23.11 -7.54 -3.20
C TRP A 62 21.74 -7.41 -3.89
N GLU A 63 21.27 -8.48 -4.51
CA GLU A 63 19.97 -8.57 -5.18
C GLU A 63 18.82 -8.32 -4.19
N CYS A 64 18.88 -8.89 -2.98
CA CYS A 64 17.92 -8.60 -1.92
C CYS A 64 17.91 -7.09 -1.54
N LEU A 65 19.08 -6.45 -1.46
CA LEU A 65 19.17 -5.02 -1.16
C LEU A 65 18.55 -4.16 -2.27
N GLU A 66 18.76 -4.53 -3.52
CA GLU A 66 18.14 -3.85 -4.67
C GLU A 66 16.61 -3.94 -4.59
N HIS A 67 16.05 -5.12 -4.31
CA HIS A 67 14.61 -5.28 -4.09
C HIS A 67 14.10 -4.43 -2.92
N VAL A 68 14.79 -4.43 -1.78
CA VAL A 68 14.40 -3.62 -0.62
C VAL A 68 14.39 -2.13 -0.96
N ARG A 69 15.37 -1.65 -1.73
CA ARG A 69 15.43 -0.25 -2.18
C ARG A 69 14.23 0.10 -3.05
N GLU A 70 13.88 -0.75 -4.01
CA GLU A 70 12.73 -0.55 -4.88
C GLU A 70 11.41 -0.58 -4.11
N ILE A 71 11.22 -1.56 -3.22
CA ILE A 71 10.08 -1.66 -2.29
C ILE A 71 9.92 -0.38 -1.48
N HIS A 72 11.01 0.16 -0.95
CA HIS A 72 10.97 1.41 -0.19
C HIS A 72 10.52 2.61 -1.05
N GLY A 73 11.02 2.69 -2.29
CA GLY A 73 10.58 3.70 -3.26
C GLY A 73 9.08 3.59 -3.59
N LEU A 74 8.58 2.37 -3.80
CA LEU A 74 7.15 2.10 -4.03
C LEU A 74 6.31 2.50 -2.83
N HIS A 75 6.74 2.14 -1.62
CA HIS A 75 6.05 2.51 -0.38
C HIS A 75 5.90 4.02 -0.24
N TYR A 76 6.99 4.77 -0.48
CA TYR A 76 6.99 6.22 -0.41
C TYR A 76 6.04 6.84 -1.44
N SER A 77 6.09 6.37 -2.69
CA SER A 77 5.23 6.84 -3.78
C SER A 77 3.74 6.59 -3.51
N LEU A 78 3.41 5.38 -3.02
CA LEU A 78 2.06 5.03 -2.60
C LEU A 78 1.56 5.93 -1.48
N GLY A 79 2.37 6.15 -0.45
CA GLY A 79 2.03 7.03 0.67
C GLY A 79 1.74 8.47 0.22
N LEU A 80 2.55 9.01 -0.68
CA LEU A 80 2.35 10.36 -1.23
C LEU A 80 1.05 10.46 -2.06
N THR A 81 0.76 9.43 -2.85
CA THR A 81 -0.44 9.37 -3.68
C THR A 81 -1.69 9.30 -2.81
N LEU A 82 -1.69 8.44 -1.79
CA LEU A 82 -2.78 8.32 -0.82
C LEU A 82 -3.02 9.61 -0.04
N ALA A 83 -1.94 10.28 0.41
CA ALA A 83 -2.06 11.55 1.10
C ALA A 83 -2.71 12.63 0.22
N THR A 84 -2.34 12.66 -1.07
CA THR A 84 -2.91 13.58 -2.06
C THR A 84 -4.40 13.30 -2.28
N LYS A 85 -4.76 12.03 -2.54
CA LYS A 85 -6.17 11.61 -2.74
C LYS A 85 -7.03 11.85 -1.49
N SER A 86 -6.47 11.64 -0.30
CA SER A 86 -7.15 11.92 0.97
C SER A 86 -7.45 13.42 1.13
N LYS A 87 -6.48 14.28 0.78
CA LYS A 87 -6.68 15.74 0.78
C LYS A 87 -7.79 16.17 -0.19
N GLU A 88 -7.75 15.67 -1.43
CA GLU A 88 -8.79 15.95 -2.44
C GLU A 88 -10.19 15.52 -1.96
N THR A 89 -10.27 14.34 -1.35
CA THR A 89 -11.52 13.82 -0.77
C THR A 89 -12.04 14.71 0.35
N ALA A 90 -11.17 15.19 1.25
CA ALA A 90 -11.54 16.09 2.33
C ALA A 90 -12.06 17.45 1.81
N GLU A 91 -11.45 17.98 0.75
CA GLU A 91 -11.90 19.20 0.09
C GLU A 91 -13.28 19.02 -0.56
N HIS A 92 -13.52 17.88 -1.23
CA HIS A 92 -14.81 17.55 -1.81
C HIS A 92 -15.91 17.42 -0.75
N LEU A 93 -15.64 16.74 0.37
CA LEU A 93 -16.57 16.64 1.50
C LEU A 93 -16.93 18.01 2.08
N THR A 94 -15.95 18.91 2.19
CA THR A 94 -16.17 20.28 2.67
C THR A 94 -17.09 21.07 1.72
N LYS A 95 -16.84 20.99 0.41
CA LYS A 95 -17.69 21.61 -0.61
C LYS A 95 -19.12 21.06 -0.56
N MET A 96 -19.31 19.75 -0.49
CA MET A 96 -20.64 19.14 -0.37
C MET A 96 -21.38 19.57 0.90
N ARG A 97 -20.68 19.67 2.04
CA ARG A 97 -21.27 20.15 3.29
C ARG A 97 -21.74 21.60 3.17
N SER A 98 -20.93 22.46 2.53
CA SER A 98 -21.32 23.84 2.26
C SER A 98 -22.55 23.93 1.36
N GLY A 99 -22.60 23.17 0.27
CA GLY A 99 -23.76 23.09 -0.63
C GLY A 99 -25.02 22.60 0.07
N ARG A 100 -24.89 21.57 0.94
CA ARG A 100 -26.02 21.08 1.76
C ARG A 100 -26.55 22.16 2.71
N ASN A 101 -25.68 22.96 3.31
CA ASN A 101 -26.10 24.05 4.19
C ASN A 101 -26.82 25.17 3.41
N VAL A 102 -26.33 25.50 2.21
CA VAL A 102 -27.01 26.46 1.31
C VAL A 102 -28.40 25.95 0.94
N LEU A 103 -28.53 24.68 0.50
CA LEU A 103 -29.83 24.09 0.18
C LEU A 103 -30.80 24.11 1.36
N LYS A 104 -30.32 23.84 2.58
CA LYS A 104 -31.14 23.95 3.81
C LYS A 104 -31.60 25.38 4.08
N ALA A 105 -30.75 26.38 3.84
CA ALA A 105 -31.09 27.78 4.03
C ALA A 105 -32.20 28.22 3.05
N TYR A 106 -32.13 27.78 1.78
CA TYR A 106 -33.17 28.05 0.79
C TYR A 106 -34.49 27.32 1.07
N SER A 107 -34.46 26.12 1.64
CA SER A 107 -35.68 25.37 1.97
C SER A 107 -36.46 25.92 3.17
N ASN A 108 -35.83 26.77 3.99
CA ASN A 108 -36.40 27.33 5.22
C ASN A 108 -36.77 28.82 5.08
N ALA A 109 -36.58 29.42 3.89
CA ALA A 109 -36.95 30.78 3.53
C ALA A 109 -38.25 30.76 2.71
#